data_AF-A0A7V6W3E5-F1
#
_entry.id   AF-A0A7V6W3E5-F1
#
_cell.length_a   1.000
_cell.length_b   1.000
_cell.length_c   1.000
_cell.angle_alpha   90.00
_cell.angle_beta   90.00
_cell.angle_gamma   90.00
#
_symmetry.space_group_name_H-M   'P 1'
#
loop_
_entity.id
_entity.type
_entity.pdbx_description
1 polymer ?
#
loop_
_entity_poly.entity_id
_entity_poly.type
_entity_poly.pdbx_seq_one_letter_code
_entity_poly.pdbx_strand_id
1 'polypeptide(L)'
;MVEYTLLEKIKTLFDLITSSPLFLILLSGIILMIIDMLFISNKDKKTQKIYLIVSILLIILILNLYFNSILSILDTISKNIVTIIYFPTILQYIIMLIISIVILLVSIFNKRINKIIKRINIFVLILNTFLFFLILDQINNNNVDLSNKISIYSNSHLMILLELSILIFVIWIISLILYLIIKKLQNKKTIEETNMFYEKPKLPEKFEELQMPKRKTEYVTIEREKTDELFTLEEYKKMRELLEHINKDKD
;
A
#
# COMPACT_ATOMS: atom_id res chain seq x y z
N MET A 1 -22.88 33.87 -10.08
CA MET A 1 -23.01 32.46 -10.52
C MET A 1 -24.49 32.15 -10.54
N VAL A 2 -25.00 31.53 -11.60
CA VAL A 2 -26.41 31.08 -11.62
C VAL A 2 -26.51 29.83 -10.76
N GLU A 3 -27.28 29.88 -9.70
CA GLU A 3 -27.53 28.72 -8.85
C GLU A 3 -28.62 27.86 -9.49
N TYR A 4 -28.21 26.69 -9.96
CA TYR A 4 -29.15 25.70 -10.49
C TYR A 4 -29.75 24.87 -9.36
N THR A 5 -31.08 24.73 -9.38
CA THR A 5 -31.80 23.78 -8.53
C THR A 5 -31.43 22.34 -8.90
N LEU A 6 -31.66 21.39 -7.99
CA LEU A 6 -31.41 19.96 -8.27
C LEU A 6 -32.19 19.46 -9.50
N LEU A 7 -33.43 19.93 -9.67
CA LEU A 7 -34.26 19.58 -10.81
C LEU A 7 -33.66 20.08 -12.12
N GLU A 8 -33.18 21.33 -12.15
CA GLU A 8 -32.54 21.92 -13.34
C GLU A 8 -31.24 21.19 -13.68
N LYS A 9 -30.45 20.78 -12.68
CA LYS A 9 -29.24 19.97 -12.91
C LYS A 9 -29.60 18.62 -13.55
N ILE A 10 -30.65 17.94 -13.06
CA ILE A 10 -31.11 16.65 -13.60
C ILE A 10 -31.67 16.83 -15.01
N LYS A 11 -32.47 17.87 -15.24
CA LYS A 11 -33.02 18.19 -16.57
C LYS A 11 -31.91 18.49 -17.57
N THR A 12 -30.95 19.31 -17.17
CA THR A 12 -29.78 19.64 -18.01
C THR A 12 -28.99 18.39 -18.36
N LEU A 13 -28.78 17.47 -17.41
CA LEU A 13 -28.17 16.17 -17.71
C LEU A 13 -28.95 15.40 -18.77
N PHE A 14 -30.27 15.30 -18.65
CA PHE A 14 -31.10 14.59 -19.62
C PHE A 14 -31.10 15.24 -21.01
N ASP A 15 -31.17 16.57 -21.05
CA ASP A 15 -31.09 17.35 -22.28
C ASP A 15 -29.72 17.16 -22.96
N LEU A 16 -28.62 17.14 -22.20
CA LEU A 16 -27.27 16.85 -22.73
C LEU A 16 -27.12 15.42 -23.27
N ILE A 17 -27.75 14.44 -22.62
CA ILE A 17 -27.74 13.04 -23.06
C ILE A 17 -28.48 12.87 -24.39
N THR A 18 -29.62 13.55 -24.55
CA THR A 18 -30.52 13.38 -25.70
C THR A 18 -30.22 14.31 -26.86
N SER A 19 -29.50 15.41 -26.63
CA SER A 19 -29.20 16.44 -27.64
C SER A 19 -28.18 16.03 -28.69
N SER A 20 -27.35 15.02 -28.42
CA SER A 20 -26.35 14.52 -29.37
C SER A 20 -26.64 13.07 -29.79
N PRO A 21 -26.93 12.81 -31.07
CA PRO A 21 -27.04 11.45 -31.60
C PRO A 21 -25.79 10.59 -31.32
N LEU A 22 -24.60 11.22 -31.33
CA LEU A 22 -23.35 10.55 -30.99
C LEU A 22 -23.27 10.13 -29.52
N PHE A 23 -23.81 10.95 -28.61
CA PHE A 23 -23.84 10.62 -27.18
C PHE A 23 -24.79 9.44 -26.91
N LEU A 24 -25.95 9.40 -27.57
CA LEU A 24 -26.87 8.26 -27.49
C LEU A 24 -26.23 6.96 -27.98
N ILE A 25 -25.51 7.01 -29.10
CA ILE A 25 -24.74 5.87 -29.62
C ILE A 25 -23.69 5.42 -28.59
N LEU A 26 -22.98 6.36 -27.98
CA LEU A 26 -21.98 6.10 -26.94
C LEU A 26 -22.58 5.48 -25.67
N LEU A 27 -23.70 6.02 -25.19
CA LEU A 27 -24.42 5.51 -24.03
C LEU A 27 -24.93 4.09 -24.31
N SER A 28 -25.43 3.85 -25.52
CA SER A 28 -25.81 2.50 -25.95
C SER A 28 -24.62 1.54 -25.97
N GLY A 29 -23.43 2.00 -26.39
CA GLY A 29 -22.20 1.23 -26.37
C GLY A 29 -21.73 0.86 -24.96
N ILE A 30 -21.87 1.79 -24.00
CA ILE A 30 -21.56 1.54 -22.58
C ILE A 30 -22.57 0.56 -21.96
N ILE A 31 -23.85 0.72 -22.28
CA ILE A 31 -24.91 -0.19 -21.83
C ILE A 31 -24.68 -1.60 -22.38
N LEU A 32 -24.32 -1.72 -23.66
CA LEU A 32 -23.93 -2.99 -24.28
C LEU A 32 -22.74 -3.62 -23.56
N MET A 33 -21.69 -2.86 -23.23
CA MET A 33 -20.55 -3.35 -22.44
C MET A 33 -20.95 -3.90 -21.06
N ILE A 34 -21.86 -3.23 -20.36
CA ILE A 34 -22.33 -3.66 -19.03
C ILE A 34 -23.17 -4.94 -19.14
N ILE A 35 -24.06 -5.01 -20.13
CA ILE A 35 -24.83 -6.20 -20.45
C ILE A 35 -23.87 -7.35 -20.80
N ASP A 36 -22.89 -7.11 -21.66
CA ASP A 36 -21.90 -8.09 -22.09
C ASP A 36 -21.09 -8.64 -20.90
N MET A 37 -20.68 -7.80 -19.95
CA MET A 37 -19.97 -8.21 -18.72
C MET A 37 -20.81 -9.14 -17.84
N LEU A 38 -22.13 -8.90 -17.73
CA LEU A 38 -23.05 -9.73 -16.96
C LEU A 38 -23.31 -11.09 -17.63
N PHE A 39 -23.31 -11.16 -18.97
CA PHE A 39 -23.60 -12.39 -19.73
C PHE A 39 -22.36 -13.23 -20.09
N ILE A 40 -21.14 -12.72 -19.88
CA ILE A 40 -19.87 -13.39 -20.20
C ILE A 40 -19.56 -14.61 -19.32
N SER A 41 -20.05 -14.64 -18.08
CA SER A 41 -19.71 -15.70 -17.11
C SER A 41 -20.28 -17.08 -17.47
N ASN A 42 -21.34 -17.15 -18.29
CA ASN A 42 -22.10 -18.38 -18.55
C ASN A 42 -22.00 -18.89 -20.01
N LYS A 43 -21.08 -18.35 -20.82
CA LYS A 43 -20.97 -18.68 -22.25
C LYS A 43 -19.66 -19.40 -22.60
N ASP A 44 -19.66 -20.09 -23.75
CA ASP A 44 -18.48 -20.78 -24.27
C ASP A 44 -17.27 -19.86 -24.48
N LYS A 45 -16.06 -20.41 -24.29
CA LYS A 45 -14.78 -19.69 -24.40
C LYS A 45 -14.56 -18.99 -25.76
N LYS A 46 -15.15 -19.51 -26.85
CA LYS A 46 -15.06 -18.88 -28.19
C LYS A 46 -15.90 -17.61 -28.26
N THR A 47 -17.13 -17.67 -27.77
CA THR A 47 -18.06 -16.55 -27.70
C THR A 47 -17.48 -15.45 -26.82
N GLN A 48 -16.94 -15.80 -25.64
CA GLN A 48 -16.28 -14.86 -24.75
C GLN A 48 -15.16 -14.04 -25.44
N LYS A 49 -14.33 -14.68 -26.29
CA LYS A 49 -13.27 -14.00 -27.04
C LYS A 49 -13.81 -13.02 -28.09
N ILE A 50 -14.87 -13.38 -28.81
CA ILE A 50 -15.48 -12.52 -29.83
C ILE A 50 -16.03 -11.24 -29.19
N TYR A 51 -16.76 -11.37 -28.08
CA TYR A 51 -17.30 -10.20 -27.35
C TYR A 51 -16.21 -9.29 -26.80
N LEU A 52 -15.10 -9.87 -26.31
CA LEU A 52 -13.94 -9.09 -25.84
C LEU A 52 -13.32 -8.27 -26.99
N ILE A 53 -13.18 -8.88 -28.18
CA ILE A 53 -12.67 -8.19 -29.38
C ILE A 53 -13.59 -7.03 -29.79
N VAL A 54 -14.91 -7.27 -29.85
CA VAL A 54 -15.90 -6.24 -30.20
C VAL A 54 -15.87 -5.08 -29.19
N SER A 55 -15.77 -5.40 -27.89
CA SER A 55 -15.67 -4.40 -26.82
C SER A 55 -14.43 -3.52 -26.97
N ILE A 56 -13.26 -4.11 -27.26
CA ILE A 56 -12.02 -3.36 -27.50
C ILE A 56 -12.15 -2.47 -28.73
N LEU A 57 -12.74 -2.96 -29.82
CA LEU A 57 -12.96 -2.19 -31.04
C LEU A 57 -13.85 -0.95 -30.77
N LEU A 58 -14.89 -1.12 -29.95
CA LEU A 58 -15.77 -0.04 -29.52
C LEU A 58 -15.02 1.02 -28.69
N ILE A 59 -14.18 0.60 -27.74
CA ILE A 59 -13.33 1.52 -26.98
C ILE A 59 -12.40 2.32 -27.92
N ILE A 60 -11.75 1.66 -28.87
CA ILE A 60 -10.83 2.32 -29.82
C ILE A 60 -11.58 3.36 -30.67
N LEU A 61 -12.78 3.02 -31.14
CA LEU A 61 -13.63 3.94 -31.90
C LEU A 61 -13.97 5.19 -31.07
N ILE A 62 -14.37 5.01 -29.81
CA ILE A 62 -14.68 6.09 -28.88
C ILE A 62 -13.44 6.95 -28.64
N LEU A 63 -12.29 6.33 -28.40
CA LEU A 63 -11.04 7.05 -28.18
C LEU A 63 -10.67 7.91 -29.37
N ASN A 64 -10.82 7.39 -30.60
CA ASN A 64 -10.53 8.15 -31.83
C ASN A 64 -11.46 9.36 -32.00
N LEU A 65 -12.76 9.21 -31.70
CA LEU A 65 -13.73 10.30 -31.83
C LEU A 65 -13.44 11.47 -30.89
N TYR A 66 -12.99 11.18 -29.66
CA TYR A 66 -12.76 12.20 -28.63
C TYR A 66 -11.28 12.46 -28.34
N PHE A 67 -10.37 11.91 -29.15
CA PHE A 67 -8.93 11.96 -28.92
C PHE A 67 -8.43 13.39 -28.72
N ASN A 68 -8.84 14.31 -29.59
CA ASN A 68 -8.44 15.72 -29.51
C ASN A 68 -8.96 16.41 -28.24
N SER A 69 -10.18 16.06 -27.80
CA SER A 69 -10.74 16.59 -26.55
C SER A 69 -9.97 16.05 -25.35
N ILE A 70 -9.63 14.75 -25.35
CA ILE A 70 -8.79 14.13 -24.31
C ILE A 70 -7.42 14.80 -24.25
N LEU A 71 -6.79 15.06 -25.41
CA LEU A 71 -5.52 15.80 -25.47
C LEU A 71 -5.64 17.20 -24.90
N SER A 72 -6.71 17.94 -25.22
CA SER A 72 -6.92 19.30 -24.67
C SER A 72 -7.10 19.31 -23.15
N ILE A 73 -7.73 18.27 -22.60
CA ILE A 73 -7.85 18.08 -21.14
C ILE A 73 -6.47 17.78 -20.56
N LEU A 74 -5.67 16.91 -21.20
CA LEU A 74 -4.31 16.61 -20.77
C LEU A 74 -3.42 17.86 -20.80
N ASP A 75 -3.53 18.70 -21.82
CA ASP A 75 -2.82 19.98 -21.93
C ASP A 75 -3.21 20.92 -20.79
N THR A 76 -4.50 20.99 -20.45
CA THR A 76 -5.00 21.80 -19.34
C THR A 76 -4.50 21.27 -18.00
N ILE A 77 -4.50 19.95 -17.79
CA ILE A 77 -3.94 19.30 -16.60
C ILE A 77 -2.44 19.61 -16.51
N SER A 78 -1.69 19.47 -17.60
CA SER A 78 -0.26 19.76 -17.66
C SER A 78 0.03 21.21 -17.27
N LYS A 79 -0.67 22.17 -17.90
CA LYS A 79 -0.56 23.61 -17.55
C LYS A 79 -0.89 23.87 -16.09
N ASN A 80 -1.91 23.22 -15.55
CA ASN A 80 -2.30 23.36 -14.15
C ASN A 80 -1.25 22.76 -13.20
N ILE A 81 -0.65 21.62 -13.53
CA ILE A 81 0.44 21.02 -12.74
C ILE A 81 1.63 21.98 -12.70
N VAL A 82 2.05 22.50 -13.85
CA VAL A 82 3.11 23.51 -13.93
C VAL A 82 2.75 24.73 -13.09
N THR A 83 1.53 25.25 -13.24
CA THR A 83 1.07 26.42 -12.46
C THR A 83 1.08 26.14 -10.96
N ILE A 84 0.71 24.95 -10.50
CA ILE A 84 0.77 24.60 -9.07
C ILE A 84 2.21 24.53 -8.55
N ILE A 85 3.15 24.07 -9.38
CA ILE A 85 4.56 23.94 -8.99
C ILE A 85 5.23 25.32 -8.91
N TYR A 86 5.02 26.19 -9.90
CA TYR A 86 5.68 27.49 -9.98
C TYR A 86 4.90 28.62 -9.29
N PHE A 87 3.57 28.60 -9.36
CA PHE A 87 2.68 29.65 -8.84
C PHE A 87 1.54 29.08 -7.98
N PRO A 88 1.86 28.46 -6.83
CA PRO A 88 0.88 27.89 -5.92
C PRO A 88 0.01 28.93 -5.19
N THR A 89 -1.30 28.78 -5.28
CA THR A 89 -2.18 29.56 -4.41
C THR A 89 -1.88 29.30 -2.93
N ILE A 90 -2.13 30.28 -2.05
CA ILE A 90 -1.95 30.11 -0.60
C ILE A 90 -2.69 28.89 -0.09
N LEU A 91 -3.92 28.67 -0.56
CA LEU A 91 -4.69 27.49 -0.19
C LEU A 91 -3.97 26.19 -0.54
N GLN A 92 -3.43 26.08 -1.76
CA GLN A 92 -2.65 24.91 -2.18
C GLN A 92 -1.38 24.74 -1.32
N TYR A 93 -0.71 25.84 -1.00
CA TYR A 93 0.47 25.82 -0.13
C TYR A 93 0.13 25.35 1.30
N ILE A 94 -0.98 25.81 1.88
CA ILE A 94 -1.43 25.32 3.19
C ILE A 94 -1.80 23.84 3.15
N ILE A 95 -2.49 23.40 2.09
CA ILE A 95 -2.82 21.98 1.89
C ILE A 95 -1.53 21.13 1.82
N MET A 96 -0.49 21.62 1.13
CA MET A 96 0.82 20.99 1.08
C MET A 96 1.44 20.81 2.47
N LEU A 97 1.39 21.83 3.32
CA LEU A 97 1.90 21.75 4.70
C LEU A 97 1.13 20.72 5.52
N ILE A 98 -0.21 20.69 5.41
CA ILE A 98 -1.05 19.70 6.09
C ILE A 98 -0.68 18.27 5.66
N ILE A 99 -0.55 18.04 4.34
CA ILE A 99 -0.13 16.74 3.80
C ILE A 99 1.24 16.35 4.36
N SER A 100 2.19 17.28 4.42
CA SER A 100 3.52 17.03 4.98
C SER A 100 3.46 16.54 6.43
N ILE A 101 2.59 17.14 7.25
CA ILE A 101 2.37 16.74 8.64
C ILE A 101 1.73 15.34 8.72
N VAL A 102 0.71 15.07 7.89
CA VAL A 102 0.07 13.74 7.84
C VAL A 102 1.08 12.65 7.47
N ILE A 103 1.94 12.89 6.47
CA ILE A 103 2.99 11.95 6.08
C ILE A 103 3.95 11.71 7.24
N LEU A 104 4.34 12.75 7.98
CA LEU A 104 5.18 12.59 9.17
C LEU A 104 4.50 11.69 10.21
N LEU A 105 3.24 11.97 10.55
CA LEU A 105 2.50 11.19 11.55
C LEU A 105 2.47 9.71 11.16
N VAL A 106 2.06 9.42 9.93
CA VAL A 106 2.06 8.05 9.39
C VAL A 106 3.47 7.44 9.46
N SER A 107 4.50 8.21 9.14
CA SER A 107 5.90 7.79 9.16
C SER A 107 6.39 7.41 10.57
N ILE A 108 6.02 8.19 11.59
CA ILE A 108 6.41 7.94 12.98
C ILE A 108 5.71 6.69 13.51
N PHE A 109 4.38 6.62 13.40
CA PHE A 109 3.58 5.52 13.95
C PHE A 109 3.84 4.17 13.27
N ASN A 110 4.21 4.17 11.99
CA ASN A 110 4.44 2.93 11.26
C ASN A 110 5.83 2.33 11.55
N LYS A 111 5.87 1.18 12.24
CA LYS A 111 7.12 0.46 12.58
C LYS A 111 7.81 -0.20 11.37
N ARG A 112 7.11 -0.36 10.23
CA ARG A 112 7.64 -1.03 9.02
C ARG A 112 8.42 -0.12 8.07
N ILE A 113 8.53 1.16 8.39
CA ILE A 113 9.26 2.16 7.59
C ILE A 113 10.71 2.21 8.06
N ASN A 114 11.64 2.23 7.09
CA ASN A 114 13.07 2.31 7.36
C ASN A 114 13.42 3.57 8.18
N LYS A 115 14.29 3.43 9.17
CA LYS A 115 14.78 4.53 10.03
C LYS A 115 15.36 5.69 9.22
N ILE A 116 16.05 5.41 8.10
CA ILE A 116 16.60 6.44 7.21
C ILE A 116 15.49 7.28 6.58
N ILE A 117 14.45 6.64 6.04
CA ILE A 117 13.28 7.32 5.46
C ILE A 117 12.56 8.17 6.52
N LYS A 118 12.44 7.67 7.76
CA LYS A 118 11.87 8.46 8.86
C LYS A 118 12.68 9.73 9.13
N ARG A 119 14.02 9.65 9.14
CA ARG A 119 14.90 10.81 9.33
C ARG A 119 14.77 11.81 8.19
N ILE A 120 14.71 11.34 6.94
CA ILE A 120 14.51 12.20 5.76
C ILE A 120 13.16 12.93 5.87
N ASN A 121 12.07 12.23 6.22
CA ASN A 121 10.76 12.84 6.38
C ASN A 121 10.74 13.92 7.47
N ILE A 122 11.39 13.68 8.61
CA ILE A 122 11.55 14.68 9.68
C ILE A 122 12.34 15.88 9.17
N PHE A 123 13.47 15.65 8.50
CA PHE A 123 14.35 16.70 7.99
C PHE A 123 13.64 17.60 6.97
N VAL A 124 12.95 17.01 5.99
CA VAL A 124 12.20 17.76 4.97
C VAL A 124 11.07 18.58 5.58
N LEU A 125 10.39 18.06 6.61
CA LEU A 125 9.36 18.81 7.32
C LEU A 125 9.94 20.01 8.08
N ILE A 126 11.05 19.81 8.81
CA ILE A 126 11.73 20.91 9.52
C ILE A 126 12.13 22.01 8.53
N LEU A 127 12.71 21.62 7.40
CA LEU A 127 13.11 22.55 6.35
C LEU A 127 11.92 23.33 5.78
N ASN A 128 10.80 22.65 5.46
CA ASN A 128 9.58 23.31 4.98
C ASN A 128 8.95 24.22 6.04
N THR A 129 8.98 23.82 7.31
CA THR A 129 8.45 24.62 8.42
C THR A 129 9.29 25.88 8.62
N PHE A 130 10.62 25.77 8.49
CA PHE A 130 11.52 26.91 8.52
C PHE A 130 11.24 27.88 7.37
N LEU A 131 11.10 27.38 6.14
CA LEU A 131 10.72 28.21 4.98
C LEU A 131 9.36 28.88 5.18
N PHE A 132 8.39 28.17 5.76
CA PHE A 132 7.08 28.74 6.07
C PHE A 132 7.19 29.93 7.03
N PHE A 133 8.00 29.84 8.08
CA PHE A 133 8.22 30.96 8.99
C PHE A 133 8.88 32.16 8.30
N LEU A 134 9.85 31.92 7.40
CA LEU A 134 10.43 33.00 6.60
C LEU A 134 9.38 33.65 5.68
N ILE A 135 8.47 32.86 5.10
CA ILE A 135 7.37 33.40 4.28
C ILE A 135 6.45 34.28 5.14
N LEU A 136 6.08 33.83 6.34
CA LEU A 136 5.26 34.63 7.27
C LEU A 136 5.94 35.94 7.66
N ASP A 137 7.24 35.91 7.95
CA ASP A 137 8.04 37.10 8.23
C ASP A 137 8.02 38.08 7.05
N GLN A 138 8.22 37.58 5.82
CA GLN A 138 8.16 38.41 4.62
C GLN A 138 6.76 39.00 4.35
N ILE A 139 5.69 38.25 4.65
CA ILE A 139 4.32 38.75 4.54
C ILE A 139 4.09 39.91 5.52
N ASN A 140 4.51 39.72 6.77
CA ASN A 140 4.30 40.70 7.85
C ASN A 140 5.13 41.97 7.64
N ASN A 141 6.40 41.85 7.25
CA ASN A 141 7.30 42.99 7.08
C ASN A 141 6.99 43.81 5.81
N ASN A 142 6.41 43.18 4.78
CA ASN A 142 6.11 43.84 3.50
C ASN A 142 4.61 44.15 3.29
N ASN A 143 3.74 43.93 4.29
CA ASN A 143 2.29 44.13 4.22
C ASN A 143 1.64 43.53 2.95
N VAL A 144 2.00 42.28 2.64
CA VAL A 144 1.53 41.62 1.41
C VAL A 144 0.05 41.24 1.57
N ASP A 145 -0.80 41.74 0.68
CA ASP A 145 -2.19 41.28 0.61
C ASP A 145 -2.24 39.84 0.09
N LEU A 146 -2.68 38.93 0.94
CA LEU A 146 -2.81 37.50 0.66
C LEU A 146 -4.05 37.16 -0.19
N SER A 147 -4.99 38.10 -0.30
CA SER A 147 -6.22 37.93 -1.09
C SER A 147 -5.95 38.06 -2.57
N ASN A 148 -4.90 38.79 -2.93
CA ASN A 148 -4.51 39.04 -4.31
C ASN A 148 -3.27 38.20 -4.68
N LYS A 149 -3.40 37.34 -5.70
CA LYS A 149 -2.26 36.52 -6.14
C LYS A 149 -1.10 37.38 -6.65
N ILE A 150 -1.39 38.53 -7.24
CA ILE A 150 -0.37 39.38 -7.87
C ILE A 150 0.57 39.97 -6.81
N SER A 151 0.07 40.40 -5.66
CA SER A 151 0.88 40.97 -4.57
C SER A 151 1.86 39.94 -3.98
N ILE A 152 1.46 38.68 -3.92
CA ILE A 152 2.29 37.58 -3.42
C ILE A 152 3.51 37.37 -4.32
N TYR A 153 3.31 37.27 -5.64
CA TYR A 153 4.40 37.01 -6.58
C TYR A 153 5.15 38.27 -7.04
N SER A 154 4.64 39.46 -6.75
CA SER A 154 5.36 40.71 -7.05
C SER A 154 6.56 40.91 -6.12
N ASN A 155 6.53 40.31 -4.93
CA ASN A 155 7.67 40.31 -4.01
C ASN A 155 8.62 39.16 -4.36
N SER A 156 9.81 39.49 -4.87
CA SER A 156 10.80 38.51 -5.31
C SER A 156 11.25 37.55 -4.19
N HIS A 157 11.44 38.05 -2.97
CA HIS A 157 11.84 37.22 -1.84
C HIS A 157 10.75 36.21 -1.46
N LEU A 158 9.50 36.67 -1.40
CA LEU A 158 8.36 35.81 -1.08
C LEU A 158 8.14 34.76 -2.17
N MET A 159 8.21 35.16 -3.44
CA MET A 159 8.12 34.26 -4.60
C MET A 159 9.19 33.16 -4.53
N ILE A 160 10.46 33.52 -4.34
CA ILE A 160 11.56 32.56 -4.25
C ILE A 160 11.36 31.58 -3.09
N LEU A 161 10.92 32.06 -1.93
CA LEU A 161 10.68 31.20 -0.77
C LEU A 161 9.54 30.20 -1.01
N LEU A 162 8.45 30.64 -1.66
CA LEU A 162 7.34 29.76 -2.03
C LEU A 162 7.77 28.70 -3.05
N GLU A 163 8.41 29.12 -4.14
CA GLU A 163 8.92 28.21 -5.18
C GLU A 163 9.86 27.17 -4.59
N LEU A 164 10.80 27.59 -3.73
CA LEU A 164 11.75 26.70 -3.08
C LEU A 164 11.04 25.68 -2.18
N SER A 165 10.09 26.14 -1.36
CA SER A 165 9.33 25.26 -0.47
C SER A 165 8.53 24.21 -1.25
N ILE A 166 7.88 24.60 -2.35
CA ILE A 166 7.14 23.66 -3.19
C ILE A 166 8.07 22.70 -3.92
N LEU A 167 9.17 23.19 -4.48
CA LEU A 167 10.13 22.35 -5.20
C LEU A 167 10.69 21.26 -4.27
N ILE A 168 11.06 21.62 -3.03
CA ILE A 168 11.51 20.67 -2.01
C ILE A 168 10.42 19.63 -1.74
N PHE A 169 9.17 20.06 -1.55
CA PHE A 169 8.06 19.16 -1.30
C PHE A 169 7.80 18.19 -2.47
N VAL A 170 7.76 18.69 -3.70
CA VAL A 170 7.52 17.88 -4.90
C VAL A 170 8.61 16.82 -5.08
N ILE A 171 9.89 17.21 -4.96
CA ILE A 171 11.01 16.27 -5.04
C ILE A 171 10.91 15.19 -3.96
N TRP A 172 10.52 15.58 -2.75
CA TRP A 172 10.33 14.64 -1.64
C TRP A 172 9.19 13.64 -1.92
N ILE A 173 8.04 14.11 -2.40
CA ILE A 173 6.90 13.25 -2.77
C ILE A 173 7.31 12.26 -3.87
N ILE A 174 7.97 12.72 -4.93
CA ILE A 174 8.46 11.86 -6.01
C ILE A 174 9.41 10.80 -5.46
N SER A 175 10.33 11.19 -4.57
CA SER A 175 11.28 10.27 -3.93
C SER A 175 10.58 9.18 -3.10
N LEU A 176 9.52 9.54 -2.37
CA LEU A 176 8.71 8.58 -1.59
C LEU A 176 7.94 7.61 -2.50
N ILE A 177 7.38 8.10 -3.61
CA ILE A 177 6.68 7.27 -4.60
C ILE A 177 7.66 6.26 -5.22
N LEU A 178 8.84 6.71 -5.65
CA LEU A 178 9.88 5.85 -6.21
C LEU A 178 10.33 4.78 -5.21
N TYR A 179 10.55 5.16 -3.94
CA TYR A 179 10.88 4.21 -2.89
C TYR A 179 9.80 3.13 -2.72
N LEU A 180 8.53 3.51 -2.76
CA LEU A 180 7.41 2.58 -2.63
C LEU A 180 7.35 1.60 -3.81
N ILE A 181 7.57 2.08 -5.03
CA ILE A 181 7.63 1.23 -6.24
C ILE A 181 8.78 0.23 -6.12
N ILE A 182 9.99 0.69 -5.79
CA ILE A 182 11.18 -0.18 -5.67
C ILE A 182 10.95 -1.26 -4.60
N LYS A 183 10.43 -0.88 -3.42
CA LYS A 183 10.12 -1.83 -2.35
C LYS A 183 9.08 -2.87 -2.78
N LYS A 184 8.06 -2.46 -3.54
CA LYS A 184 7.03 -3.38 -4.06
C LYS A 184 7.62 -4.37 -5.06
N LEU A 185 8.55 -3.93 -5.92
CA LEU A 185 9.24 -4.79 -6.88
C LEU A 185 10.20 -5.77 -6.19
N GLN A 186 10.95 -5.34 -5.19
CA GLN A 186 11.85 -6.21 -4.42
C GLN A 186 11.09 -7.29 -3.66
N ASN A 187 10.01 -6.91 -2.94
CA ASN A 187 9.19 -7.87 -2.22
C ASN A 187 8.55 -8.91 -3.15
N LYS A 188 8.18 -8.53 -4.38
CA LYS A 188 7.65 -9.47 -5.38
C LYS A 188 8.71 -10.51 -5.78
N LYS A 189 9.96 -10.09 -6.03
CA LYS A 189 11.08 -11.00 -6.36
C LYS A 189 11.40 -11.97 -5.22
N THR A 190 11.46 -11.50 -3.98
CA THR A 190 11.75 -12.37 -2.82
C THR A 190 10.68 -13.44 -2.63
N ILE A 191 9.39 -13.12 -2.87
CA ILE A 191 8.30 -14.10 -2.79
C ILE A 191 8.43 -15.14 -3.93
N GLU A 192 8.76 -14.72 -5.15
CA GLU A 192 8.95 -15.61 -6.29
C GLU A 192 10.16 -16.56 -6.09
N GLU A 193 11.29 -16.06 -5.58
CA GLU A 193 12.48 -16.87 -5.26
C GLU A 193 12.23 -17.85 -4.10
N THR A 194 11.49 -17.41 -3.08
CA THR A 194 11.09 -18.29 -1.96
C THR A 194 10.18 -19.41 -2.45
N ASN A 195 9.22 -19.11 -3.34
CA ASN A 195 8.33 -20.13 -3.91
C ASN A 195 9.06 -21.12 -4.83
N MET A 196 10.15 -20.73 -5.48
CA MET A 196 11.00 -21.65 -6.25
C MET A 196 11.85 -22.57 -5.36
N PHE A 197 12.20 -22.15 -4.14
CA PHE A 197 12.97 -22.95 -3.19
C PHE A 197 12.11 -23.90 -2.33
N TYR A 198 10.83 -23.57 -2.12
CA TYR A 198 9.89 -24.43 -1.40
C TYR A 198 8.83 -24.97 -2.36
N GLU A 199 9.23 -25.87 -3.25
CA GLU A 199 8.26 -26.80 -3.83
C GLU A 199 7.80 -27.71 -2.69
N LYS A 200 6.60 -27.47 -2.17
CA LYS A 200 6.00 -28.25 -1.08
C LYS A 200 6.10 -29.74 -1.48
N PRO A 201 6.80 -30.60 -0.71
CA PRO A 201 6.93 -32.00 -1.10
C PRO A 201 5.52 -32.57 -1.22
N LYS A 202 5.20 -33.11 -2.40
CA LYS A 202 3.96 -33.88 -2.58
C LYS A 202 4.08 -35.07 -1.66
N LEU A 203 3.21 -35.13 -0.65
CA LEU A 203 3.14 -36.27 0.24
C LEU A 203 2.83 -37.50 -0.64
N PRO A 204 3.67 -38.54 -0.65
CA PRO A 204 3.37 -39.74 -1.43
C PRO A 204 2.03 -40.32 -0.96
N GLU A 205 1.11 -40.57 -1.89
CA GLU A 205 -0.24 -41.07 -1.58
C GLU A 205 -0.27 -42.48 -0.96
N LYS A 206 0.88 -43.13 -0.85
CA LYS A 206 1.05 -44.41 -0.18
C LYS A 206 2.27 -44.39 0.71
N PHE A 207 2.05 -44.46 2.02
CA PHE A 207 3.03 -45.01 2.92
C PHE A 207 3.12 -46.51 2.62
N GLU A 208 4.11 -46.94 1.84
CA GLU A 208 4.53 -48.33 1.90
C GLU A 208 5.16 -48.55 3.28
N GLU A 209 4.42 -49.21 4.15
CA GLU A 209 4.93 -49.73 5.41
C GLU A 209 6.20 -50.54 5.10
N LEU A 210 7.36 -50.04 5.54
CA LEU A 210 8.58 -50.83 5.59
C LEU A 210 8.32 -52.00 6.55
N GLN A 211 7.95 -53.16 5.99
CA GLN A 211 7.88 -54.40 6.74
C GLN A 211 9.30 -54.78 7.17
N MET A 212 9.64 -54.46 8.41
CA MET A 212 10.82 -55.03 9.05
C MET A 212 10.63 -56.56 9.15
N PRO A 213 11.64 -57.38 8.82
CA PRO A 213 11.50 -58.83 8.83
C PRO A 213 11.13 -59.34 10.23
N LYS A 214 10.03 -60.10 10.31
CA LYS A 214 9.54 -60.75 11.54
C LYS A 214 10.62 -61.68 12.11
N ARG A 215 11.25 -61.28 13.21
CA ARG A 215 12.06 -62.17 14.04
C ARG A 215 11.11 -63.02 14.89
N LYS A 216 11.09 -64.34 14.66
CA LYS A 216 10.34 -65.30 15.51
C LYS A 216 10.87 -65.17 16.94
N THR A 217 10.01 -64.72 17.86
CA THR A 217 10.26 -64.79 19.31
C THR A 217 9.53 -66.01 19.82
N GLU A 218 10.31 -66.97 20.30
CA GLU A 218 9.85 -68.15 21.02
C GLU A 218 9.57 -67.71 22.47
N TYR A 219 8.37 -68.01 22.97
CA TYR A 219 7.92 -67.57 24.29
C TYR A 219 8.57 -68.42 25.38
N VAL A 220 9.27 -67.78 26.33
CA VAL A 220 9.56 -68.36 27.65
C VAL A 220 8.80 -67.52 28.67
N THR A 221 7.76 -68.12 29.24
CA THR A 221 6.97 -67.59 30.36
C THR A 221 7.84 -67.60 31.62
N ILE A 222 8.04 -66.45 32.25
CA ILE A 222 8.55 -66.37 33.63
C ILE A 222 7.48 -65.64 34.45
N GLU A 223 6.83 -66.39 35.34
CA GLU A 223 5.87 -65.89 36.31
C GLU A 223 6.51 -64.86 37.26
N ARG A 224 5.77 -63.80 37.58
CA ARG A 224 6.15 -62.84 38.63
C ARG A 224 5.98 -63.50 40.00
N GLU A 225 7.08 -63.89 40.63
CA GLU A 225 7.12 -64.04 42.08
C GLU A 225 7.27 -62.67 42.76
N LYS A 226 6.38 -62.41 43.72
CA LYS A 226 6.44 -61.29 44.65
C LYS A 226 7.64 -61.49 45.60
N THR A 227 8.55 -60.53 45.63
CA THR A 227 9.45 -60.34 46.77
C THR A 227 9.24 -58.94 47.32
N ASP A 228 8.47 -58.87 48.40
CA ASP A 228 8.43 -57.74 49.32
C ASP A 228 9.74 -57.74 50.11
N GLU A 229 10.73 -56.95 49.69
CA GLU A 229 11.92 -56.66 50.51
C GLU A 229 12.05 -55.14 50.66
N LEU A 230 11.33 -54.61 51.66
CA LEU A 230 11.52 -53.26 52.18
C LEU A 230 12.87 -53.23 52.93
N PHE A 231 13.74 -52.25 52.65
CA PHE A 231 15.00 -52.07 53.38
C PHE A 231 14.75 -51.97 54.89
N THR A 232 15.63 -52.58 55.68
CA THR A 232 15.51 -52.57 57.15
C THR A 232 15.81 -51.17 57.71
N LEU A 233 15.24 -50.85 58.87
CA LEU A 233 15.45 -49.55 59.55
C LEU A 233 16.93 -49.24 59.81
N GLU A 234 17.77 -50.27 59.98
CA GLU A 234 19.22 -50.10 60.15
C GLU A 234 19.91 -49.65 58.86
N GLU A 235 19.48 -50.16 57.71
CA GLU A 235 19.99 -49.76 56.39
C GLU A 235 19.63 -48.30 56.08
N TYR A 236 18.43 -47.86 56.46
CA TYR A 236 18.05 -46.45 56.37
C TYR A 236 18.90 -45.54 57.27
N LYS A 237 19.23 -45.97 58.49
CA LYS A 237 20.10 -45.20 59.39
C LYS A 237 21.51 -45.07 58.82
N LYS A 238 22.09 -46.17 58.32
CA LYS A 238 23.40 -46.12 57.64
C LYS A 238 23.40 -45.21 56.42
N MET A 239 22.35 -45.25 55.62
CA MET A 239 22.24 -44.36 54.46
C MET A 239 22.13 -42.90 54.86
N ARG A 240 21.43 -42.60 55.96
CA ARG A 240 21.35 -41.23 56.50
C ARG A 240 22.69 -40.75 57.04
N GLU A 241 23.43 -41.57 57.78
CA GLU A 241 24.77 -41.21 58.27
C GLU A 241 25.75 -40.92 57.12
N LEU A 242 25.71 -41.73 56.06
CA LEU A 242 26.50 -41.50 54.84
C LEU A 242 26.16 -40.16 54.19
N LEU A 243 24.87 -39.81 54.09
CA LEU A 243 24.44 -38.53 53.53
C LEU A 243 24.81 -37.33 54.42
N GLU A 244 24.77 -37.48 55.74
CA GLU A 244 25.20 -36.44 56.67
C GLU A 244 26.72 -36.23 56.67
N HIS A 245 27.54 -37.26 56.46
CA HIS A 245 28.99 -37.11 56.22
C HIS A 245 29.27 -36.39 54.89
N ILE A 246 28.59 -36.77 53.81
CA ILE A 246 28.78 -36.15 52.49
C ILE A 246 28.43 -34.65 52.49
N ASN A 247 27.48 -34.22 53.34
CA ASN A 247 27.12 -32.81 53.48
C ASN A 247 28.03 -32.03 54.45
N LYS A 248 28.75 -32.69 55.37
CA LYS A 248 29.74 -32.03 56.25
C LYS A 248 31.08 -31.78 55.56
N ASP A 249 31.43 -32.56 54.53
CA ASP A 249 32.64 -32.35 53.72
C ASP A 249 32.46 -31.27 52.62
N LYS A 250 31.36 -30.51 52.65
CA LYS A 250 31.04 -29.44 51.68
C LYS A 250 31.00 -28.02 52.25
N ASP A 251 31.34 -27.82 53.52
CA ASP A 251 31.66 -26.51 54.12
C ASP A 251 33.16 -26.39 54.44
#